data_AF-A0A536X5Y1-F1
#
_entry.id   AF-A0A536X5Y1-F1
#
_cell.length_a   1.000
_cell.length_b   1.000
_cell.length_c   1.000
_cell.angle_alpha   90.00
_cell.angle_beta   90.00
_cell.angle_gamma   90.00
#
_symmetry.space_group_name_H-M   'P 1'
#
loop_
_entity.id
_entity.type
_entity.pdbx_description
1 polymer ?
#
loop_
_entity_poly.entity_id
_entity_poly.type
_entity_poly.pdbx_seq_one_letter_code
_entity_poly.pdbx_strand_id
1 'polypeptide(L)'
;MQFYLNGYKPGDPDILTAELPDAVDVLIVGSGPAGALLAAQLSTFPGISTRLVERLDGPLQVGQADGVACRTVEMFDAFGLSGKLLREAYWVNETVFWRPSKADRSRIERTGRVQDTEDGLSEFPHLIVNQARMQKYL
;
A
#
# COMPACT_ATOMS: atom_id res chain seq x y z
N MET A 1 -9.67 4.86 -16.17
CA MET A 1 -8.76 5.94 -16.60
C MET A 1 -9.01 6.29 -18.06
N GLN A 2 -8.71 7.52 -18.47
CA GLN A 2 -8.74 7.97 -19.86
C GLN A 2 -7.32 8.37 -20.29
N PHE A 3 -6.90 7.95 -21.48
CA PHE A 3 -5.57 8.22 -22.04
C PHE A 3 -5.69 8.74 -23.47
N TYR A 4 -4.59 9.23 -24.03
CA TYR A 4 -4.49 9.71 -25.42
C TYR A 4 -5.36 10.93 -25.78
N LEU A 5 -5.75 11.73 -24.78
CA LEU A 5 -6.50 12.97 -24.98
C LEU A 5 -5.84 13.89 -26.04
N ASN A 6 -4.51 13.92 -26.05
CA ASN A 6 -3.71 14.76 -26.94
C ASN A 6 -2.94 13.94 -28.00
N GLY A 7 -3.48 12.78 -28.38
CA GLY A 7 -2.88 11.87 -29.36
C GLY A 7 -2.32 10.59 -28.75
N TYR A 8 -2.17 9.58 -29.60
CA TYR A 8 -1.66 8.27 -29.22
C TYR A 8 -0.19 8.34 -28.78
N LYS A 9 0.14 7.65 -27.68
CA LYS A 9 1.51 7.43 -27.23
C LYS A 9 1.72 5.94 -26.95
N PRO A 10 2.71 5.28 -27.55
CA PRO A 10 3.01 3.88 -27.23
C PRO A 10 3.69 3.76 -25.84
N GLY A 11 3.60 2.59 -25.22
CA GLY A 11 4.19 2.31 -23.91
C GLY A 11 3.16 2.19 -22.79
N ASP A 12 3.63 2.13 -21.54
CA ASP A 12 2.76 2.18 -20.36
C ASP A 12 2.28 3.63 -20.16
N PRO A 13 0.96 3.90 -20.26
CA PRO A 13 0.43 5.25 -20.16
C PRO A 13 0.55 5.86 -18.76
N ASP A 14 0.91 5.07 -17.74
CA ASP A 14 1.09 5.52 -16.36
C ASP A 14 2.51 6.09 -16.11
N ILE A 15 3.43 5.99 -17.07
CA ILE A 15 4.82 6.47 -16.91
C ILE A 15 4.96 7.91 -17.42
N LEU A 16 5.36 8.81 -16.52
CA LEU A 16 5.70 10.21 -16.80
C LEU A 16 7.18 10.46 -16.47
N THR A 17 7.86 11.31 -17.26
CA THR A 17 9.27 11.67 -17.05
C THR A 17 9.41 13.14 -16.65
N ALA A 18 10.25 13.43 -15.66
CA ALA A 18 10.57 14.78 -15.20
C ALA A 18 12.06 14.90 -14.85
N GLU A 19 12.62 16.10 -14.99
CA GLU A 19 13.98 16.44 -14.53
C GLU A 19 13.94 17.02 -13.11
N LEU A 20 15.01 16.81 -12.34
CA LEU A 20 15.11 17.31 -10.96
C LEU A 20 15.74 18.72 -10.92
N PRO A 21 15.05 19.73 -10.37
CA PRO A 21 15.60 21.08 -10.22
C PRO A 21 16.54 21.20 -8.99
N ASP A 22 17.37 22.26 -8.98
CA ASP A 22 18.31 22.55 -7.88
C ASP A 22 17.59 22.99 -6.58
N ALA A 23 16.45 23.67 -6.70
CA ALA A 23 15.59 24.09 -5.59
C ALA A 23 14.21 23.44 -5.74
N VAL A 24 13.55 23.16 -4.61
CA VAL A 24 12.23 22.53 -4.57
C VAL A 24 11.26 23.26 -3.65
N ASP A 25 9.97 23.20 -3.97
CA ASP A 25 8.89 23.72 -3.15
C ASP A 25 8.69 22.84 -1.91
N VAL A 26 8.81 21.52 -2.07
CA VAL A 26 8.61 20.53 -1.01
C VAL A 26 9.78 19.54 -0.97
N LEU A 27 10.44 19.46 0.18
CA LEU A 27 11.42 18.43 0.51
C LEU A 27 10.82 17.43 1.51
N ILE A 28 10.64 16.18 1.09
CA ILE A 28 10.18 15.08 1.93
C ILE A 28 11.40 14.31 2.42
N VAL A 29 11.52 14.13 3.73
CA VAL A 29 12.63 13.39 4.36
C VAL A 29 12.12 12.05 4.90
N GLY A 30 12.53 10.96 4.27
CA GLY A 30 12.17 9.58 4.59
C GLY A 30 11.25 8.96 3.55
N SER A 31 11.64 7.80 3.03
CA SER A 31 10.88 6.97 2.07
C SER A 31 9.98 5.93 2.75
N GLY A 32 9.70 6.08 4.04
CA GLY A 32 8.70 5.28 4.74
C GLY A 32 7.29 5.45 4.15
N PRO A 33 6.27 4.69 4.62
CA PRO A 33 4.94 4.71 4.02
C PRO A 33 4.32 6.10 3.90
N ALA A 34 4.49 6.94 4.94
CA ALA A 34 3.99 8.32 4.93
C ALA A 34 4.68 9.19 3.86
N GLY A 35 6.01 9.13 3.77
CA GLY A 35 6.78 9.94 2.82
C GLY A 35 6.56 9.50 1.37
N ALA A 36 6.55 8.19 1.12
CA ALA A 36 6.25 7.63 -0.19
C ALA A 36 4.84 8.00 -0.66
N LEU A 37 3.83 7.91 0.21
CA LEU A 37 2.46 8.30 -0.11
C LEU A 37 2.34 9.79 -0.42
N LEU A 38 2.97 10.65 0.38
CA LEU A 38 2.97 12.09 0.12
C LEU A 38 3.67 12.43 -1.19
N ALA A 39 4.81 11.78 -1.48
CA ALA A 39 5.51 11.96 -2.76
C ALA A 39 4.65 11.51 -3.95
N ALA A 40 3.97 10.36 -3.84
CA ALA A 40 3.05 9.87 -4.86
C ALA A 40 1.84 10.81 -5.07
N GLN A 41 1.31 11.41 -4.01
CA GLN A 41 0.25 12.40 -4.14
C GLN A 41 0.76 13.67 -4.83
N LEU A 42 1.91 14.19 -4.42
CA LEU A 42 2.45 15.44 -4.93
C LEU A 42 2.95 15.33 -6.38
N SER A 43 3.37 14.14 -6.82
CA SER A 43 3.80 13.89 -8.21
C SER A 43 2.70 14.16 -9.24
N THR A 44 1.42 14.18 -8.82
CA THR A 44 0.29 14.52 -9.69
C THR A 44 0.14 16.01 -9.99
N PHE A 45 0.89 16.88 -9.29
CA PHE A 45 0.84 18.33 -9.46
C PHE A 45 2.13 18.85 -10.14
N PRO A 46 2.16 19.00 -11.48
CA PRO A 46 3.38 19.40 -12.20
C PRO A 46 3.87 20.83 -11.86
N GLY A 47 3.03 21.65 -11.22
CA GLY A 47 3.40 22.99 -10.75
C GLY A 47 4.08 23.02 -9.39
N ILE A 48 4.26 21.88 -8.71
CA ILE A 48 4.91 21.76 -7.41
C ILE A 48 6.15 20.89 -7.55
N SER A 49 7.32 21.50 -7.44
CA SER A 49 8.59 20.78 -7.43
C SER A 49 8.77 20.05 -6.09
N THR A 50 8.76 18.71 -6.15
CA THR A 50 8.85 17.84 -4.97
C THR A 50 10.08 16.96 -5.05
N ARG A 51 10.84 16.86 -3.95
CA ARG A 51 11.95 15.91 -3.81
C ARG A 51 11.80 15.08 -2.56
N LEU A 52 11.94 13.76 -2.71
CA LEU A 52 12.03 12.83 -1.60
C LEU A 52 13.48 12.40 -1.41
N VAL A 53 13.97 12.45 -0.18
CA VAL A 53 15.30 11.98 0.20
C VAL A 53 15.19 10.88 1.25
N GLU A 54 16.09 9.91 1.17
CA GLU A 54 16.19 8.79 2.10
C GLU A 54 17.67 8.59 2.44
N ARG A 55 17.94 8.16 3.67
CA ARG A 55 19.29 7.86 4.15
C ARG A 55 19.78 6.49 3.67
N LEU A 56 18.87 5.53 3.48
CA LEU A 56 19.19 4.24 2.86
C LEU A 56 19.65 4.42 1.41
N ASP A 57 20.62 3.60 0.99
CA ASP A 57 21.23 3.66 -0.34
C ASP A 57 20.28 3.19 -1.47
N GLY A 58 19.10 2.70 -1.14
CA GLY A 58 18.14 2.18 -2.09
C GLY A 58 16.79 1.82 -1.47
N PRO A 59 15.85 1.34 -2.29
CA PRO A 59 14.52 0.97 -1.82
C PRO A 59 14.60 -0.17 -0.81
N LEU A 60 13.71 -0.13 0.17
CA LEU A 60 13.56 -1.18 1.18
C LEU A 60 13.25 -2.53 0.49
N GLN A 61 14.00 -3.58 0.82
CA GLN A 61 13.79 -4.92 0.25
C GLN A 61 12.84 -5.77 1.10
N VAL A 62 12.90 -5.62 2.43
CA VAL A 62 12.05 -6.33 3.39
C VAL A 62 11.48 -5.33 4.38
N GLY A 63 10.16 -5.24 4.38
CA GLY A 63 9.36 -4.38 5.25
C GLY A 63 9.35 -4.81 6.72
N GLN A 64 8.97 -3.87 7.59
CA GLN A 64 8.67 -4.14 9.00
C GLN A 64 7.16 -4.20 9.26
N ALA A 65 6.36 -3.64 8.37
CA ALA A 65 4.90 -3.69 8.38
C ALA A 65 4.36 -4.57 7.25
N ASP A 66 3.17 -5.12 7.45
CA ASP A 66 2.50 -5.97 6.47
C ASP A 66 0.96 -5.84 6.45
N GLY A 67 0.34 -5.44 7.56
CA GLY A 67 -1.11 -5.22 7.65
C GLY A 67 -1.60 -4.03 6.83
N VAL A 68 -2.63 -4.26 6.03
CA VAL A 68 -3.26 -3.26 5.14
C VAL A 68 -4.76 -3.23 5.40
N ALA A 69 -5.22 -2.23 6.15
CA ALA A 69 -6.62 -2.05 6.44
C ALA A 69 -7.45 -1.83 5.17
N CYS A 70 -8.75 -2.19 5.19
CA CYS A 70 -9.65 -1.99 4.05
C CYS A 70 -9.62 -0.55 3.52
N ARG A 71 -9.66 0.43 4.45
CA ARG A 71 -9.57 1.87 4.10
C ARG A 71 -8.24 2.26 3.43
N THR A 72 -7.15 1.54 3.72
CA THR A 72 -5.89 1.71 3.01
C THR A 72 -5.98 1.13 1.60
N VAL A 73 -6.67 0.01 1.39
CA VAL A 73 -6.90 -0.53 0.04
C VAL A 73 -7.75 0.44 -0.80
N GLU A 74 -8.78 1.04 -0.22
CA GLU A 74 -9.58 2.11 -0.86
C GLU A 74 -8.70 3.30 -1.26
N MET A 75 -7.76 3.71 -0.41
CA MET A 75 -6.79 4.76 -0.74
C MET A 75 -5.89 4.36 -1.92
N PHE A 76 -5.39 3.12 -1.94
CA PHE A 76 -4.62 2.62 -3.09
C PHE A 76 -5.47 2.51 -4.36
N ASP A 77 -6.80 2.31 -4.25
CA ASP A 77 -7.71 2.38 -5.39
C ASP A 77 -7.76 3.77 -6.01
N ALA A 78 -7.73 4.83 -5.19
CA ALA A 78 -7.64 6.20 -5.68
C ALA A 78 -6.35 6.49 -6.48
N PHE A 79 -5.28 5.72 -6.24
CA PHE A 79 -4.05 5.73 -7.05
C PHE A 79 -4.08 4.74 -8.24
N GLY A 80 -5.16 3.98 -8.43
CA GLY A 80 -5.27 2.93 -9.45
C GLY A 80 -4.45 1.66 -9.13
N LEU A 81 -4.07 1.46 -7.88
CA LEU A 81 -3.13 0.42 -7.43
C LEU A 81 -3.80 -0.74 -6.68
N SER A 82 -5.07 -0.62 -6.28
CA SER A 82 -5.84 -1.65 -5.56
C SER A 82 -5.77 -3.02 -6.25
N GLY A 83 -5.92 -3.06 -7.57
CA GLY A 83 -5.87 -4.30 -8.35
C GLY A 83 -4.50 -5.01 -8.26
N LYS A 84 -3.39 -4.27 -8.11
CA LYS A 84 -2.06 -4.88 -7.89
C LYS A 84 -1.97 -5.47 -6.49
N LEU A 85 -2.47 -4.75 -5.48
CA LEU A 85 -2.51 -5.25 -4.10
C LEU A 85 -3.37 -6.51 -3.96
N LEU A 86 -4.60 -6.48 -4.46
CA LEU A 86 -5.55 -7.61 -4.36
C LEU A 86 -5.02 -8.90 -4.99
N ARG A 87 -4.23 -8.78 -6.06
CA ARG A 87 -3.63 -9.94 -6.75
C ARG A 87 -2.43 -10.53 -6.03
N GLU A 88 -1.66 -9.73 -5.29
CA GLU A 88 -0.42 -10.17 -4.64
C GLU A 88 -0.61 -10.53 -3.16
N ALA A 89 -1.47 -9.81 -2.46
CA ALA A 89 -1.59 -9.89 -1.02
C ALA A 89 -2.31 -11.17 -0.54
N TYR A 90 -2.05 -11.54 0.71
CA TYR A 90 -2.85 -12.51 1.44
C TYR A 90 -4.13 -11.83 1.97
N TRP A 91 -5.28 -12.48 1.80
CA TRP A 91 -6.58 -11.95 2.24
C TRP A 91 -6.93 -12.50 3.62
N VAL A 92 -7.16 -11.60 4.58
CA VAL A 92 -7.60 -11.98 5.92
C VAL A 92 -9.13 -12.06 5.91
N ASN A 93 -9.66 -13.27 5.82
CA ASN A 93 -11.11 -13.49 5.76
C ASN A 93 -11.71 -13.84 7.13
N GLU A 94 -10.94 -14.54 7.96
CA GLU A 94 -11.37 -15.01 9.27
C GLU A 94 -10.22 -14.90 10.28
N THR A 95 -10.57 -14.58 11.52
CA THR A 95 -9.66 -14.66 12.66
C THR A 95 -10.10 -15.79 13.60
N VAL A 96 -9.18 -16.71 13.91
CA VAL A 96 -9.42 -17.85 14.82
C VAL A 96 -8.70 -17.69 16.15
N PHE A 97 -9.42 -17.95 17.24
CA PHE A 97 -8.89 -17.80 18.59
C PHE A 97 -8.57 -19.16 19.20
N TRP A 98 -7.34 -19.32 19.65
CA TRP A 98 -6.86 -20.51 20.38
C TRP A 98 -6.56 -20.15 21.82
N ARG A 99 -6.96 -21.03 22.75
CA ARG A 99 -6.73 -20.86 24.20
C ARG A 99 -6.30 -22.21 24.78
N PRO A 100 -5.67 -22.24 25.96
CA PRO A 100 -5.38 -23.51 26.65
C PRO A 100 -6.66 -24.32 26.83
N SER A 101 -6.59 -25.64 26.59
CA SER A 101 -7.76 -26.51 26.71
C SER A 101 -8.25 -26.60 28.15
N LYS A 102 -9.58 -26.66 28.32
CA LYS A 102 -10.20 -26.86 29.63
C LYS A 102 -9.92 -28.25 30.20
N ALA A 103 -9.76 -29.26 29.34
CA ALA A 103 -9.52 -30.65 29.76
C ALA A 103 -8.05 -30.93 30.06
N ASP A 104 -7.13 -30.28 29.32
CA ASP A 104 -5.68 -30.44 29.48
C ASP A 104 -4.97 -29.13 29.13
N ARG A 105 -4.50 -28.40 30.15
CA ARG A 105 -3.85 -27.08 29.96
C ARG A 105 -2.48 -27.15 29.29
N SER A 106 -1.90 -28.34 29.07
CA SER A 106 -0.69 -28.50 28.26
C SER A 106 -0.96 -28.41 26.75
N ARG A 107 -2.24 -28.43 26.35
CA ARG A 107 -2.69 -28.37 24.96
C ARG A 107 -3.50 -27.09 24.72
N ILE A 108 -3.60 -26.69 23.45
CA ILE A 108 -4.51 -25.62 23.01
C ILE A 108 -5.74 -26.21 22.31
N GLU A 109 -6.86 -25.52 22.45
CA GLU A 109 -8.08 -25.79 21.70
C GLU A 109 -8.61 -24.51 21.03
N ARG A 110 -9.27 -24.66 19.88
CA ARG A 110 -9.91 -23.54 19.21
C ARG A 110 -11.16 -23.17 19.98
N THR A 111 -11.29 -21.89 20.33
CA THR A 111 -12.38 -21.38 21.17
C THR A 111 -13.27 -20.36 20.48
N GLY A 112 -12.88 -19.90 19.29
CA GLY A 112 -13.69 -18.98 18.51
C GLY A 112 -13.19 -18.80 17.10
N ARG A 113 -14.07 -18.27 16.26
CA ARG A 113 -13.81 -17.83 14.90
C ARG A 113 -14.73 -16.65 14.62
N VAL A 114 -14.20 -15.61 14.00
CA VAL A 114 -14.96 -14.44 13.55
C VAL A 114 -14.59 -14.12 12.11
N GLN A 115 -15.53 -13.54 11.38
CA GLN A 115 -15.26 -12.89 10.10
C GLN A 115 -14.40 -11.66 10.37
N ASP A 116 -13.35 -11.46 9.58
CA ASP A 116 -12.38 -10.41 9.85
C ASP A 116 -12.89 -9.01 9.47
N THR A 117 -13.61 -8.92 8.35
CA THR A 117 -14.24 -7.69 7.85
C THR A 117 -15.76 -7.89 7.82
N GLU A 118 -16.52 -7.13 8.61
CA GLU A 118 -17.99 -7.22 8.67
C GLU A 118 -18.64 -6.92 7.31
N ASP A 119 -19.81 -7.53 7.07
CA ASP A 119 -20.57 -7.33 5.82
C ASP A 119 -20.93 -5.85 5.63
N GLY A 120 -20.61 -5.32 4.44
CA GLY A 120 -20.87 -3.93 4.08
C GLY A 120 -19.92 -2.91 4.70
N LEU A 121 -18.86 -3.34 5.40
CA LEU A 121 -17.87 -2.41 5.99
C LEU A 121 -17.04 -1.69 4.92
N SER A 122 -16.62 -2.40 3.88
CA SER A 122 -15.83 -1.89 2.75
C SER A 122 -16.03 -2.80 1.54
N GLU A 123 -15.87 -2.26 0.35
CA GLU A 123 -15.78 -3.02 -0.90
C GLU A 123 -14.45 -3.78 -1.05
N PHE A 124 -13.46 -3.49 -0.20
CA PHE A 124 -12.17 -4.15 -0.16
C PHE A 124 -11.94 -4.96 1.13
N PRO A 125 -11.22 -6.09 1.05
CA PRO A 125 -10.86 -6.89 2.22
C PRO A 125 -9.68 -6.30 3.01
N HIS A 126 -9.50 -6.75 4.25
CA HIS A 126 -8.23 -6.62 4.97
C HIS A 126 -7.18 -7.52 4.33
N LEU A 127 -6.01 -6.95 4.04
CA LEU A 127 -4.90 -7.63 3.36
C LEU A 127 -3.63 -7.67 4.21
N ILE A 128 -2.79 -8.67 3.96
CA ILE A 128 -1.40 -8.74 4.44
C ILE A 128 -0.46 -8.79 3.23
N VAL A 129 0.47 -7.84 3.15
CA VAL A 129 1.52 -7.80 2.12
C VAL A 129 2.74 -7.04 2.62
N ASN A 130 3.94 -7.54 2.33
CA ASN A 130 5.19 -6.91 2.74
C ASN A 130 5.23 -5.42 2.34
N GLN A 131 5.49 -4.51 3.30
CA GLN A 131 5.60 -3.07 3.08
C GLN A 131 6.48 -2.69 1.87
N ALA A 132 7.61 -3.37 1.65
CA ALA A 132 8.47 -3.10 0.50
C ALA A 132 7.74 -3.24 -0.84
N ARG A 133 6.76 -4.16 -0.91
CA ARG A 133 5.94 -4.41 -2.10
C ARG A 133 4.91 -3.31 -2.31
N MET A 134 4.27 -2.84 -1.24
CA MET A 134 3.35 -1.69 -1.31
C MET A 134 4.08 -0.43 -1.77
N GLN A 135 5.24 -0.15 -1.18
CA GLN A 135 6.03 1.02 -1.50
C GLN A 135 6.60 0.99 -2.92
N LYS A 136 6.80 -0.20 -3.50
CA LYS A 136 7.20 -0.35 -4.90
C LYS A 136 6.11 0.10 -5.89
N TYR A 137 4.86 0.17 -5.46
CA TYR A 137 3.75 0.61 -6.32
C TYR A 137 3.54 2.13 -6.31
N LEU A 138 4.07 2.82 -5.31
CA LEU A 138 4.06 4.28 -5.16
C LEU A 138 5.32 4.88 -5.81
#